data_AF-A0A5E5QPE7-F1
#
_entry.id   AF-A0A5E5QPE7-F1
#
_cell.length_a   1.000
_cell.length_b   1.000
_cell.length_c   1.000
_cell.angle_alpha   90.00
_cell.angle_beta   90.00
_cell.angle_gamma   90.00
#
_symmetry.space_group_name_H-M   'P 1'
#
loop_
_entity.id
_entity.type
_entity.pdbx_description
1 polymer ?
#
loop_
_entity_poly.entity_id
_entity_poly.type
_entity_poly.pdbx_seq_one_letter_code
_entity_poly.pdbx_strand_id
1 'polypeptide(L)'
;MVYIKGLMDAEDGGRANFLDKIKNQILHYRSRISNAEKELLELIKKSNTKDLNAKEEARLLELDGFIEKSTNKKSALPEQLKGTKNLDELHKLIANTDRLLEELKRENADSSPES
;
A
#
# COMPACT_ATOMS: atom_id res chain seq x y z
N MET A 1 -18.10 23.45 -2.89
CA MET A 1 -17.78 24.62 -2.02
C MET A 1 -19.03 25.42 -1.60
N VAL A 2 -20.22 24.81 -1.51
CA VAL A 2 -21.47 25.53 -1.16
C VAL A 2 -21.63 25.73 0.35
N TYR A 3 -21.02 24.86 1.18
CA TYR A 3 -21.14 24.90 2.65
C TYR A 3 -20.34 26.02 3.34
N ILE A 4 -19.34 26.61 2.69
CA ILE A 4 -18.44 27.57 3.36
C ILE A 4 -19.06 28.98 3.35
N LYS A 5 -19.84 29.32 2.31
CA LYS A 5 -20.32 30.68 2.08
C LYS A 5 -21.47 31.10 3.00
N GLY A 6 -22.33 30.17 3.41
CA GLY A 6 -23.46 30.48 4.32
C GLY A 6 -23.12 30.49 5.82
N LEU A 7 -21.89 30.10 6.19
CA LEU A 7 -21.49 29.85 7.59
C LEU A 7 -20.56 30.92 8.18
N MET A 8 -19.98 31.80 7.34
CA MET A 8 -19.25 32.98 7.80
C MET A 8 -20.17 34.08 8.33
N ASP A 9 -21.45 34.09 7.97
CA ASP A 9 -22.43 35.10 8.39
C ASP A 9 -23.10 34.81 9.75
N ALA A 10 -22.78 33.68 10.41
CA ALA A 10 -23.30 33.37 11.74
C ALA A 10 -22.50 34.11 12.83
N GLU A 11 -23.21 34.75 13.77
CA GLU A 11 -22.64 35.44 14.95
C GLU A 11 -21.63 34.57 15.71
N ASP A 12 -20.70 35.22 16.45
CA ASP A 12 -19.48 34.63 17.04
C ASP A 12 -19.63 33.26 17.71
N GLY A 13 -20.80 32.95 18.31
CA GLY A 13 -21.09 31.63 18.89
C GLY A 13 -21.19 30.48 17.88
N GLY A 14 -21.62 30.74 16.64
CA GLY A 14 -21.70 29.75 15.56
C GLY A 14 -20.32 29.43 14.95
N ARG A 15 -19.41 30.41 14.92
CA ARG A 15 -18.04 30.23 14.43
C ARG A 15 -17.19 29.37 15.37
N ALA A 16 -17.30 29.57 16.68
CA ALA A 16 -16.60 28.76 17.68
C ALA A 16 -16.99 27.27 17.59
N ASN A 17 -18.29 26.98 17.54
CA ASN A 17 -18.81 25.60 17.41
C ASN A 17 -18.40 24.94 16.08
N PHE A 18 -18.27 25.71 15.00
CA PHE A 18 -17.77 25.20 13.72
C PHE A 18 -16.28 24.85 13.78
N LEU A 19 -15.45 25.73 14.34
CA LEU A 19 -14.01 25.48 14.51
C LEU A 19 -13.76 24.24 15.36
N ASP A 20 -14.55 24.05 16.42
CA ASP A 20 -14.47 22.86 17.27
C ASP A 20 -14.86 21.58 16.52
N LYS A 21 -15.89 21.63 15.66
CA LYS A 21 -16.27 20.49 14.81
C LYS A 21 -15.16 20.12 13.82
N ILE A 22 -14.55 21.11 13.17
CA ILE A 22 -13.42 20.87 12.25
C ILE A 22 -12.22 20.30 13.01
N LYS A 23 -11.89 20.87 14.18
CA LYS A 23 -10.82 20.37 15.04
C LYS A 23 -11.07 18.92 15.44
N ASN A 24 -12.29 18.58 15.86
CA ASN A 24 -12.66 17.20 16.22
C ASN A 24 -12.57 16.25 15.03
N GLN A 25 -12.96 16.67 13.83
CA GLN A 25 -12.80 15.87 12.61
C GLN A 25 -11.33 15.62 12.28
N ILE A 26 -10.47 16.65 12.40
CA ILE A 26 -9.02 16.52 12.18
C ILE A 26 -8.40 15.55 13.20
N LEU A 27 -8.74 15.71 14.48
CA LEU A 27 -8.25 14.83 15.55
C LEU A 27 -8.70 13.39 15.34
N HIS A 28 -9.97 13.19 15.00
CA HIS A 28 -10.50 11.87 14.72
C HIS A 28 -9.80 11.22 13.52
N TYR A 29 -9.62 11.95 12.42
CA TYR A 29 -8.95 11.43 11.23
C TYR A 29 -7.48 11.10 11.51
N ARG A 30 -6.76 11.94 12.28
CA ARG A 30 -5.40 11.64 12.74
C ARG A 30 -5.33 10.38 13.59
N SER A 31 -6.27 10.20 14.51
CA SER A 31 -6.36 8.97 15.31
C SER A 31 -6.62 7.74 14.45
N ARG A 32 -7.46 7.85 13.42
CA ARG A 32 -7.70 6.76 12.46
C ARG A 32 -6.43 6.36 11.70
N ILE A 33 -5.65 7.34 11.23
CA ILE A 33 -4.35 7.08 10.58
C ILE A 33 -3.41 6.36 11.55
N SER A 34 -3.24 6.89 12.77
CA SER A 34 -2.34 6.29 13.75
C SER A 34 -2.74 4.86 14.14
N ASN A 35 -4.04 4.58 14.26
CA ASN A 35 -4.52 3.24 14.53
C ASN A 35 -4.27 2.29 13.34
N ALA A 36 -4.48 2.77 12.11
CA ALA A 36 -4.19 2.00 10.91
C ALA A 36 -2.69 1.68 10.78
N GLU A 37 -1.81 2.63 11.09
CA GLU A 37 -0.36 2.41 11.09
C GLU A 37 0.07 1.36 12.11
N LYS A 38 -0.51 1.40 13.33
CA LYS A 38 -0.25 0.38 14.35
C LYS A 38 -0.69 -1.00 13.90
N GLU A 39 -1.91 -1.11 13.38
CA GLU A 39 -2.48 -2.38 12.88
C GLU A 39 -1.62 -2.94 11.72
N LEU A 40 -1.19 -2.09 10.80
CA LEU A 40 -0.33 -2.48 9.69
C LEU A 40 1.01 -3.03 10.19
N LEU A 41 1.65 -2.34 11.13
CA LEU A 41 2.92 -2.79 11.73
C LEU A 41 2.77 -4.13 12.47
N GLU A 42 1.63 -4.37 13.13
CA GLU A 42 1.34 -5.65 13.76
C GLU A 42 1.18 -6.77 12.74
N LEU A 43 0.48 -6.52 11.64
CA LEU A 43 0.32 -7.50 10.56
C LEU A 43 1.65 -7.80 9.85
N ILE A 44 2.52 -6.81 9.65
CA ILE A 44 3.88 -7.01 9.11
C ILE A 44 4.74 -7.83 10.07
N LYS A 45 4.69 -7.53 11.37
CA LYS A 45 5.41 -8.35 12.37
C LYS A 45 4.90 -9.79 12.37
N LYS A 46 3.60 -9.97 12.19
CA LYS A 46 2.97 -11.28 12.11
C LYS A 46 3.38 -12.03 10.85
N SER A 47 3.42 -11.39 9.68
CA SER A 47 3.87 -12.00 8.42
C SER A 47 5.32 -12.47 8.49
N ASN A 48 6.18 -11.77 9.25
CA ASN A 48 7.57 -12.17 9.43
C ASN A 48 7.75 -13.40 10.35
N THR A 49 6.72 -13.76 11.12
CA THR A 49 6.78 -14.89 12.08
C THR A 49 5.94 -16.08 11.65
N LYS A 50 4.91 -15.86 10.83
CA LYS A 50 4.03 -16.89 10.27
C LYS A 50 3.29 -16.37 9.04
N ASP A 51 2.83 -17.29 8.20
CA ASP A 51 1.98 -16.94 7.06
C ASP A 51 0.68 -16.27 7.53
N LEU A 52 0.30 -15.19 6.85
CA LEU A 52 -0.96 -14.51 7.05
C LEU A 52 -2.09 -15.31 6.40
N ASN A 53 -3.27 -15.32 7.01
CA ASN A 53 -4.44 -15.85 6.33
C ASN A 53 -5.00 -14.85 5.30
N ALA A 54 -5.84 -15.32 4.37
CA ALA A 54 -6.38 -14.49 3.30
C ALA A 54 -7.11 -13.20 3.78
N LYS A 55 -7.72 -13.22 4.98
CA LYS A 55 -8.35 -12.02 5.55
C LYS A 55 -7.33 -11.02 6.05
N GLU A 56 -6.25 -11.51 6.65
CA GLU A 56 -5.13 -10.71 7.15
C GLU A 56 -4.33 -10.08 6.00
N GLU A 57 -4.11 -10.81 4.91
CA GLU A 57 -3.49 -10.26 3.70
C GLU A 57 -4.34 -9.17 3.06
N ALA A 58 -5.65 -9.41 2.90
CA ALA A 58 -6.57 -8.41 2.38
C ALA A 58 -6.59 -7.15 3.26
N ARG A 59 -6.55 -7.32 4.59
CA ARG A 59 -6.51 -6.21 5.54
C ARG A 59 -5.18 -5.45 5.48
N LEU A 60 -4.05 -6.15 5.33
CA LEU A 60 -2.73 -5.54 5.18
C LEU A 60 -2.69 -4.63 3.94
N LEU A 61 -3.21 -5.12 2.80
CA LEU A 61 -3.32 -4.33 1.56
C LEU A 61 -4.24 -3.11 1.72
N GLU A 62 -5.38 -3.27 2.40
CA GLU A 62 -6.31 -2.17 2.67
C GLU A 62 -5.66 -1.07 3.51
N LEU A 63 -4.96 -1.45 4.58
CA LEU A 63 -4.28 -0.52 5.49
C LEU A 63 -3.15 0.23 4.78
N ASP A 64 -2.34 -0.48 4.00
CA ASP A 64 -1.25 0.11 3.22
C ASP A 64 -1.78 1.12 2.18
N GLY A 65 -2.83 0.75 1.45
CA GLY A 65 -3.50 1.66 0.52
C GLY A 65 -4.15 2.87 1.21
N PHE A 66 -4.74 2.68 2.39
CA PHE A 66 -5.32 3.77 3.18
C PHE A 66 -4.24 4.76 3.66
N ILE A 67 -3.13 4.26 4.19
CA ILE A 67 -2.03 5.07 4.69
C ILE A 67 -1.39 5.87 3.55
N GLU A 68 -1.04 5.22 2.43
CA GLU A 68 -0.49 5.92 1.27
C GLU A 68 -1.41 7.03 0.74
N LYS A 69 -2.71 6.77 0.62
CA LYS A 69 -3.70 7.77 0.21
C LYS A 69 -3.82 8.92 1.21
N SER A 70 -3.59 8.65 2.51
CA SER A 70 -3.68 9.63 3.59
C SER A 70 -2.42 10.50 3.75
N THR A 71 -1.25 9.98 3.41
CA THR A 71 0.05 10.63 3.67
C THR A 71 0.69 11.19 2.41
N ASN A 72 0.65 10.46 1.28
CA ASN A 72 1.18 10.94 0.00
C ASN A 72 0.60 10.17 -1.20
N LYS A 73 -0.48 10.70 -1.77
CA LYS A 73 -1.18 10.10 -2.92
C LYS A 73 -0.32 9.99 -4.19
N LYS A 74 0.75 10.78 -4.34
CA LYS A 74 1.60 10.78 -5.55
C LYS A 74 2.63 9.65 -5.57
N SER A 75 3.01 9.13 -4.41
CA SER A 75 3.93 7.98 -4.28
C SER A 75 3.19 6.67 -4.05
N ALA A 76 1.85 6.69 -4.07
CA ALA A 76 1.03 5.52 -3.79
C ALA A 76 1.14 4.50 -4.92
N LEU A 77 1.47 3.25 -4.61
CA LEU A 77 1.50 2.20 -5.63
C LEU A 77 0.05 1.88 -6.04
N PRO A 78 -0.26 1.75 -7.34
CA PRO A 78 -1.55 1.24 -7.78
C PRO A 78 -1.91 -0.09 -7.11
N GLU A 79 -3.14 -0.23 -6.59
CA GLU A 79 -3.62 -1.46 -5.92
C GLU A 79 -3.41 -2.72 -6.77
N GLN A 80 -3.53 -2.58 -8.09
CA GLN A 80 -3.28 -3.65 -9.06
C GLN A 80 -1.84 -4.19 -8.96
N LEU A 81 -0.85 -3.31 -8.72
CA LEU A 81 0.57 -3.67 -8.60
C LEU A 81 0.92 -4.27 -7.23
N LYS A 82 0.09 -4.07 -6.21
CA LYS A 82 0.29 -4.62 -4.86
C LYS A 82 -0.25 -6.04 -4.70
N GLY A 83 -1.04 -6.52 -5.66
CA GLY A 83 -1.61 -7.86 -5.64
C GLY A 83 -0.59 -8.95 -6.04
N THR A 84 -0.81 -10.16 -5.51
CA THR A 84 0.04 -11.35 -5.72
C THR A 84 0.24 -11.74 -7.18
N LYS A 85 -0.72 -11.42 -8.07
CA LYS A 85 -0.61 -11.71 -9.51
C LYS A 85 0.62 -11.09 -10.19
N ASN A 86 0.97 -9.85 -9.84
CA ASN A 86 2.16 -9.22 -10.44
C ASN A 86 3.46 -9.76 -9.86
N LEU A 87 3.41 -10.22 -8.60
CA LEU A 87 4.50 -10.94 -7.96
C LEU A 87 4.73 -12.31 -8.63
N ASP A 88 3.64 -13.00 -9.00
CA ASP A 88 3.70 -14.24 -9.78
C ASP A 88 4.27 -14.03 -11.18
N GLU A 89 3.89 -12.95 -11.88
CA GLU A 89 4.48 -12.62 -13.19
C GLU A 89 5.97 -12.26 -13.09
N LEU A 90 6.39 -11.58 -12.02
CA LEU A 90 7.81 -11.33 -11.75
C LEU A 90 8.58 -12.64 -11.47
N HIS A 91 8.01 -13.54 -10.68
CA HIS A 91 8.61 -14.86 -10.46
C HIS A 91 8.71 -15.68 -11.76
N LYS A 92 7.69 -15.63 -12.62
CA LYS A 92 7.75 -16.27 -13.95
C LYS A 92 8.84 -15.66 -14.82
N LEU A 93 9.00 -14.34 -14.80
CA LEU A 93 10.05 -13.66 -15.56
C LEU A 93 11.45 -14.07 -15.08
N ILE A 94 11.66 -14.14 -13.77
CA ILE A 94 12.91 -14.62 -13.18
C ILE A 94 13.18 -16.07 -13.61
N ALA A 95 12.19 -16.96 -13.44
CA ALA A 95 12.33 -18.37 -13.81
C ALA A 95 12.62 -18.58 -15.30
N ASN A 96 11.99 -17.79 -16.18
CA ASN A 96 12.25 -17.84 -17.61
C ASN A 96 13.65 -17.32 -17.95
N THR A 97 14.14 -16.32 -17.22
CA THR A 97 15.49 -15.77 -17.40
C THR A 97 16.55 -16.77 -16.94
N ASP A 98 16.34 -17.42 -15.81
CA ASP A 98 17.22 -18.50 -15.31
C ASP A 98 17.28 -19.65 -16.32
N ARG A 99 16.12 -20.04 -16.88
CA ARG A 99 16.06 -21.09 -17.90
C ARG A 99 16.81 -20.70 -19.17
N LEU A 100 16.67 -19.47 -19.63
CA LEU A 100 17.41 -18.96 -20.79
C LEU A 100 18.92 -18.96 -20.54
N LEU A 101 19.36 -18.57 -19.34
CA LEU A 101 20.77 -18.61 -18.95
C LEU A 101 21.31 -20.06 -18.93
N GLU A 102 20.52 -21.02 -18.46
CA GLU A 102 20.92 -22.44 -18.47
C GLU A 102 20.98 -23.04 -19.89
N GLU A 103 20.05 -22.65 -20.77
CA GLU A 103 20.07 -23.06 -22.18
C GLU A 103 21.30 -22.49 -22.90
N LEU A 104 21.64 -21.23 -22.68
CA LEU A 104 22.85 -20.60 -23.23
C LEU A 104 24.14 -21.22 -22.70
N LYS A 105 24.18 -21.62 -21.42
CA LYS A 105 25.33 -22.35 -20.85
C LYS A 105 25.49 -23.73 -21.49
N ARG A 106 24.40 -24.44 -21.77
CA ARG A 106 24.45 -25.73 -22.48
C ARG A 106 24.91 -25.59 -23.92
N GLU A 107 24.39 -24.61 -24.66
CA GLU A 107 24.84 -24.35 -26.04
C GLU A 107 26.33 -24.03 -26.11
N ASN A 108 26.85 -23.23 -25.17
CA ASN A 108 28.28 -22.94 -25.10
C ASN A 108 29.12 -24.18 -24.73
N ALA A 109 28.59 -25.08 -23.88
CA ALA A 109 29.26 -26.33 -23.52
C ALA A 109 29.26 -27.37 -24.67
N ASP A 110 28.19 -27.44 -25.47
CA ASP A 110 28.09 -28.32 -26.66
C ASP A 110 28.86 -27.76 -27.88
N SER A 111 29.20 -26.47 -27.89
CA SER A 111 30.05 -25.84 -28.93
C SER A 111 31.56 -26.02 -28.72
N SER A 112 31.98 -26.78 -27.69
CA SER A 112 33.36 -27.23 -27.53
C SER A 112 33.50 -28.76 -27.57
N PRO A 113 33.37 -29.38 -28.75
CA PRO A 113 34.14 -30.56 -29.10
C PRO A 113 35.30 -30.15 -30.01
N GLU A 114 36.50 -30.55 -29.60
CA GLU A 114 37.72 -30.69 -30.40
C GLU A 114 38.41 -29.40 -30.86
N SER A 115 39.42 -28.97 -30.10
CA SER A 115 40.85 -29.22 -30.44
C SER A 115 41.75 -28.87 -29.27
#